data_AF-A0A3C1JSV6-F1
#
_entry.id   AF-A0A3C1JSV6-F1
#
_cell.length_a   1.000
_cell.length_b   1.000
_cell.length_c   1.000
_cell.angle_alpha   90.00
_cell.angle_beta   90.00
_cell.angle_gamma   90.00
#
_symmetry.space_group_name_H-M   'P 1'
#
loop_
_entity.id
_entity.type
_entity.pdbx_description
1 polymer ?
#
loop_
_entity_poly.entity_id
_entity_poly.type
_entity_poly.pdbx_seq_one_letter_code
_entity_poly.pdbx_strand_id
1 'polypeptide(L)'
;DHLALKLTVSRLQRDLSDSSALRNLGSAIGYSAVALASATRGLGRVAPDHDAMMRELDDHWEVLAEAIQTVLRAHGITEAYEQMKLLTRGARVEPNELRDVIA
;
A
#
# COMPACT_ATOMS: atom_id res chain seq x y z
N ASP A 1 -18.26 16.41 7.83
CA ASP A 1 -19.44 16.67 8.67
C ASP A 1 -20.37 17.71 8.08
N HIS A 2 -21.31 17.29 7.23
CA HIS A 2 -22.31 18.20 6.67
C HIS A 2 -23.63 17.47 6.39
N LEU A 3 -23.77 16.81 5.24
CA LEU A 3 -25.03 16.18 4.83
C LEU A 3 -25.38 14.93 5.67
N ALA A 4 -24.43 14.01 5.85
CA ALA A 4 -24.67 12.74 6.54
C ALA A 4 -25.11 12.89 8.01
N LEU A 5 -24.67 13.96 8.67
CA LEU A 5 -25.07 14.26 10.05
C LEU A 5 -26.33 15.14 10.12
N LYS A 6 -26.51 16.08 9.18
CA LYS A 6 -27.62 17.03 9.24
C LYS A 6 -28.96 16.42 8.81
N LEU A 7 -28.95 15.52 7.83
CA LEU A 7 -30.17 14.99 7.21
C LEU A 7 -30.82 13.86 8.01
N THR A 8 -30.10 13.26 8.95
CA THR A 8 -30.61 12.15 9.78
C THR A 8 -31.44 12.61 10.97
N VAL A 9 -31.49 13.92 11.25
CA VAL A 9 -32.20 14.48 12.40
C VAL A 9 -33.13 15.62 11.94
N SER A 10 -34.40 15.49 12.31
CA SER A 10 -35.45 16.51 12.12
C SER A 10 -36.41 16.49 13.31
N ARG A 11 -36.84 17.66 13.80
CA ARG A 11 -37.74 17.74 14.97
C ARG A 11 -39.17 17.32 14.62
N LEU A 12 -39.78 16.52 15.51
CA LEU A 12 -41.18 16.06 15.45
C LEU A 12 -41.52 15.48 14.06
N GLN A 13 -42.56 15.98 13.39
CA GLN A 13 -42.98 15.48 12.08
C GLN A 13 -42.04 15.90 10.94
N ARG A 14 -41.52 17.13 10.97
CA ARG A 14 -40.39 17.63 10.14
C ARG A 14 -40.06 19.09 10.47
N ASP A 15 -38.79 19.47 10.44
CA ASP A 15 -38.35 20.88 10.37
C ASP A 15 -37.71 21.20 8.99
N LEU A 16 -37.56 22.47 8.65
CA LEU A 16 -37.14 22.93 7.31
C LEU A 16 -35.62 23.07 7.12
N SER A 17 -34.81 22.72 8.12
CA SER A 17 -33.36 22.92 8.07
C SER A 17 -32.64 21.97 7.10
N ASP A 18 -33.32 20.91 6.66
CA ASP A 18 -32.89 20.02 5.59
C ASP A 18 -32.93 20.69 4.21
N SER A 19 -33.85 21.63 3.98
CA SER A 19 -34.05 22.28 2.68
C SER A 19 -32.83 23.03 2.17
N SER A 20 -32.13 23.79 3.04
CA SER A 20 -30.89 24.47 2.67
C SER A 20 -29.70 23.51 2.58
N ALA A 21 -29.67 22.45 3.39
CA ALA A 21 -28.65 21.41 3.33
C ALA A 21 -28.73 20.64 2.01
N LEU A 22 -29.92 20.21 1.59
CA LEU A 22 -30.16 19.45 0.34
C LEU A 22 -29.73 20.21 -0.92
N ARG A 23 -29.78 21.55 -0.91
CA ARG A 23 -29.26 22.38 -2.03
C ARG A 23 -27.76 22.21 -2.27
N ASN A 24 -27.02 21.64 -1.31
CA ASN A 24 -25.58 21.38 -1.44
C ASN A 24 -25.25 19.96 -1.95
N LEU A 25 -26.24 19.12 -2.24
CA LEU A 25 -26.00 17.77 -2.77
C LEU A 25 -25.23 17.81 -4.09
N GLY A 26 -25.59 18.74 -4.98
CA GLY A 26 -24.91 18.96 -6.25
C GLY A 26 -23.43 19.31 -6.08
N SER A 27 -23.09 20.14 -5.08
CA SER A 27 -21.70 20.50 -4.78
C SER A 27 -20.89 19.28 -4.35
N ALA A 28 -21.44 18.42 -3.48
CA ALA A 28 -20.76 17.21 -3.03
C ALA A 28 -20.47 16.24 -4.20
N ILE A 29 -21.45 16.04 -5.08
CA ILE A 29 -21.29 15.22 -6.29
C ILE A 29 -20.31 15.89 -7.26
N GLY A 30 -20.39 17.20 -7.44
CA GLY A 30 -19.51 17.97 -8.34
C GLY A 30 -18.04 17.87 -7.96
N TYR A 31 -17.70 18.06 -6.67
CA TYR A 31 -16.32 17.87 -6.20
C TYR A 31 -15.83 16.44 -6.40
N SER A 32 -16.69 15.46 -6.11
CA SER A 32 -16.36 14.05 -6.31
C SER A 32 -16.10 13.74 -7.79
N ALA A 33 -16.93 14.26 -8.69
CA ALA A 33 -16.77 14.09 -10.14
C ALA A 33 -15.47 14.72 -10.66
N VAL A 34 -15.13 15.93 -10.20
CA VAL A 34 -13.87 16.60 -10.56
C VAL A 34 -12.66 15.83 -10.04
N ALA A 35 -12.72 15.32 -8.80
CA ALA A 35 -11.66 14.52 -8.21
C ALA A 35 -11.46 13.22 -8.99
N LEU A 36 -12.54 12.48 -9.28
CA LEU A 36 -12.50 11.25 -10.06
C LEU A 36 -11.95 11.48 -11.48
N ALA A 37 -12.45 12.50 -12.19
CA ALA A 37 -11.95 12.83 -13.53
C ALA A 37 -10.45 13.17 -13.51
N SER A 38 -9.98 13.87 -12.48
CA SER A 38 -8.57 14.22 -12.33
C SER A 38 -7.72 13.01 -11.98
N ALA A 39 -8.17 12.14 -11.08
CA ALA A 39 -7.51 10.90 -10.74
C ALA A 39 -7.40 9.96 -11.96
N THR A 40 -8.47 9.77 -12.73
CA THR A 40 -8.45 8.96 -13.96
C THR A 40 -7.46 9.53 -14.98
N ARG A 41 -7.44 10.85 -15.21
CA ARG A 41 -6.44 11.48 -16.08
C ARG A 41 -5.02 11.31 -15.56
N GLY A 42 -4.82 11.40 -14.24
CA GLY A 42 -3.52 11.19 -13.60
C GLY A 42 -3.02 9.77 -13.80
N LEU A 43 -3.85 8.78 -13.48
CA LEU A 43 -3.53 7.35 -13.65
C LEU A 43 -3.23 6.99 -15.10
N GLY A 44 -3.93 7.59 -16.07
CA GLY A 44 -3.63 7.39 -17.49
C GLY A 44 -2.29 7.97 -17.97
N ARG A 45 -1.58 8.73 -17.14
CA ARG A 45 -0.25 9.28 -17.43
C ARG A 45 0.88 8.58 -16.70
N VAL A 46 0.57 7.77 -15.69
CA VAL A 46 1.57 7.04 -14.91
C VAL A 46 1.99 5.81 -15.70
N ALA A 47 3.30 5.64 -15.88
CA ALA A 47 3.90 4.45 -16.44
C ALA A 47 4.99 3.93 -15.47
N PRO A 48 5.18 2.60 -15.37
CA PRO A 48 6.26 2.06 -14.55
C PRO A 48 7.62 2.42 -15.13
N ASP A 49 8.54 2.85 -14.27
CA ASP A 49 9.95 2.97 -14.59
C ASP A 49 10.62 1.62 -14.32
N HIS A 50 10.72 0.80 -15.37
CA HIS A 50 11.28 -0.54 -15.27
C HIS A 50 12.74 -0.53 -14.79
N ASP A 51 13.55 0.45 -15.23
CA ASP A 51 14.96 0.50 -14.86
C ASP A 51 15.13 0.89 -13.39
N ALA A 52 14.31 1.81 -12.88
CA ALA A 52 14.30 2.11 -11.45
C ALA A 52 13.83 0.93 -10.61
N MET A 53 12.76 0.23 -11.04
CA MET A 53 12.25 -0.95 -10.34
C MET A 53 13.27 -2.09 -10.31
N MET A 54 13.97 -2.34 -11.42
CA MET A 54 15.00 -3.38 -11.48
C MET A 54 16.20 -3.03 -10.61
N ARG A 55 16.67 -1.77 -10.65
CA ARG A 55 17.76 -1.32 -9.77
C ARG A 55 17.39 -1.45 -8.29
N GLU A 56 16.15 -1.11 -7.92
CA GLU A 56 15.69 -1.29 -6.54
C GLU A 56 15.71 -2.78 -6.14
N LEU A 57 15.29 -3.68 -7.03
CA LEU A 57 15.35 -5.12 -6.74
C LEU A 57 16.79 -5.64 -6.64
N ASP A 58 17.68 -5.18 -7.52
CA ASP A 58 19.09 -5.56 -7.52
C ASP A 58 19.86 -5.02 -6.29
N ASP A 59 19.38 -3.94 -5.67
CA ASP A 59 19.96 -3.33 -4.46
C ASP A 59 19.51 -3.99 -3.15
N HIS A 60 18.47 -4.83 -3.20
CA HIS A 60 17.74 -5.32 -2.02
C HIS A 60 17.62 -6.84 -1.98
N TRP A 61 18.75 -7.55 -1.99
CA TRP A 61 18.80 -9.02 -1.97
C TRP A 61 18.30 -9.64 -0.67
N GLU A 62 18.23 -8.88 0.43
CA GLU A 62 17.70 -9.35 1.72
C GLU A 62 16.27 -9.88 1.64
N VAL A 63 15.49 -9.47 0.62
CA VAL A 63 14.12 -9.97 0.39
C VAL A 63 14.09 -11.47 0.11
N LEU A 64 15.19 -12.07 -0.36
CA LEU A 64 15.30 -13.51 -0.61
C LEU A 64 15.47 -14.33 0.67
N ALA A 65 15.72 -13.69 1.81
CA ALA A 65 16.02 -14.37 3.06
C ALA A 65 14.90 -15.33 3.51
N GLU A 66 13.64 -14.93 3.36
CA GLU A 66 12.49 -15.77 3.73
C GLU A 66 12.39 -17.02 2.84
N ALA A 67 12.65 -16.87 1.53
CA ALA A 67 12.65 -17.97 0.59
C ALA A 67 13.75 -18.99 0.94
N ILE A 68 14.96 -18.51 1.21
CA ILE A 68 16.10 -19.35 1.63
C ILE A 68 15.80 -20.05 2.95
N GLN A 69 15.31 -19.32 3.96
CA GLN A 69 14.91 -19.89 5.24
C GLN A 69 13.86 -21.00 5.08
N THR A 70 12.90 -20.82 4.19
CA THR A 70 11.85 -21.81 3.91
C THR A 70 12.46 -23.09 3.32
N VAL A 71 13.39 -22.97 2.38
CA VAL A 71 14.10 -24.11 1.78
C VAL A 71 14.98 -24.82 2.82
N LEU A 72 15.75 -24.08 3.62
CA LEU A 72 16.60 -24.67 4.66
C LEU A 72 15.79 -25.46 5.69
N ARG A 73 14.64 -24.92 6.12
CA ARG A 73 13.71 -25.63 7.01
C ARG A 73 13.16 -26.91 6.39
N ALA A 74 12.83 -26.89 5.09
CA ALA A 74 12.36 -28.07 4.37
C ALA A 74 13.43 -29.17 4.31
N HIS A 75 14.71 -28.82 4.35
CA HIS A 75 15.85 -29.76 4.43
C HIS A 75 16.24 -30.14 5.87
N GLY A 76 15.46 -29.72 6.87
CA GLY A 76 15.68 -30.09 8.27
C GLY A 76 16.67 -29.21 9.04
N ILE A 77 17.09 -28.06 8.49
CA ILE A 77 17.98 -27.12 9.17
C ILE A 77 17.14 -26.26 10.14
N THR A 78 17.32 -26.50 11.44
CA THR A 78 16.51 -25.89 12.51
C THR A 78 16.89 -24.44 12.83
N GLU A 79 18.14 -24.05 12.56
CA GLU A 79 18.68 -22.71 12.87
C GLU A 79 18.57 -21.71 11.70
N ALA A 80 17.86 -22.07 10.62
CA ALA A 80 17.76 -21.27 9.40
C ALA A 80 17.32 -19.81 9.65
N TYR A 81 16.42 -19.58 10.61
CA TYR A 81 15.99 -18.22 10.95
C TYR A 81 17.10 -17.38 11.57
N GLU A 82 17.84 -17.93 12.55
CA GLU A 82 18.90 -17.17 13.21
C GLU A 82 20.09 -16.93 12.26
N GLN A 83 20.39 -17.87 11.37
CA GLN A 83 21.39 -17.69 10.30
C GLN A 83 21.02 -16.53 9.38
N MET A 84 19.78 -16.51 8.85
CA MET A 84 19.34 -15.43 7.97
C MET A 84 19.21 -14.08 8.69
N LYS A 85 18.80 -14.10 9.96
CA LYS A 85 18.71 -12.89 10.80
C LYS A 85 20.09 -12.30 11.07
N LEU A 86 21.12 -13.11 11.29
CA LEU A 86 22.48 -12.60 11.45
C LEU A 86 22.99 -11.94 10.17
N LEU A 87 22.73 -12.58 9.02
CA LEU A 87 23.15 -12.08 7.72
C LEU A 87 22.47 -10.76 7.32
N THR A 88 21.17 -10.62 7.59
CA THR A 88 20.37 -9.47 7.16
C THR A 88 20.39 -8.29 8.14
N ARG A 89 21.06 -8.42 9.30
CA ARG A 89 20.96 -7.42 10.36
C ARG A 89 21.82 -6.19 10.09
N GLY A 90 21.17 -5.11 9.69
CA GLY A 90 21.76 -3.77 9.67
C GLY A 90 22.74 -3.52 8.53
N ALA A 91 22.78 -4.40 7.53
CA ALA A 91 23.59 -4.27 6.33
C ALA A 91 22.75 -4.61 5.08
N ARG A 92 23.10 -4.01 3.94
CA ARG A 92 22.66 -4.50 2.64
C ARG A 92 23.32 -5.85 2.40
N VAL A 93 22.54 -6.81 1.93
CA VAL A 93 23.04 -8.14 1.62
C VAL A 93 23.47 -8.18 0.16
N GLU A 94 24.67 -8.68 -0.09
CA GLU A 94 25.20 -8.87 -1.44
C GLU A 94 24.82 -10.28 -1.97
N PRO A 95 24.64 -10.46 -3.29
CA PRO A 95 24.27 -11.75 -3.87
C PRO A 95 25.23 -12.89 -3.50
N ASN A 96 26.52 -12.59 -3.33
CA ASN A 96 27.51 -13.60 -2.96
C ASN A 96 27.32 -14.10 -1.53
N GLU A 97 26.93 -13.22 -0.60
CA GLU A 97 26.69 -13.58 0.80
C GLU A 97 25.53 -14.56 0.94
N LEU A 98 24.49 -14.43 0.10
CA LEU A 98 23.39 -15.39 0.06
C LEU A 98 23.79 -16.73 -0.57
N ARG A 99 24.67 -16.72 -1.56
CA ARG A 99 25.17 -17.96 -2.19
C ARG A 99 25.96 -18.80 -1.20
N ASP A 100 26.75 -18.17 -0.34
CA ASP A 100 27.55 -18.86 0.67
C ASP A 100 26.70 -19.60 1.72
N VAL A 101 25.43 -19.19 1.92
CA VAL A 101 24.49 -19.89 2.82
C VAL A 101 23.89 -21.15 2.20
N ILE A 102 23.86 -21.23 0.87
CA ILE A 102 23.22 -22.34 0.12
C ILE A 102 24.24 -23.43 -0.25
N ALA A 103 25.53 -23.08 -0.36
CA ALA A 103 26.63 -23.99 -0.68
C ALA A 103 26.95 -24.96 0.46
#